data_AF-A0A927ZGM0-F1
#
_entry.id   AF-A0A927ZGM0-F1
#
_cell.length_a   1.000
_cell.length_b   1.000
_cell.length_c   1.000
_cell.angle_alpha   90.00
_cell.angle_beta   90.00
_cell.angle_gamma   90.00
#
_symmetry.space_group_name_H-M   'P 1'
#
loop_
_entity.id
_entity.type
_entity.pdbx_description
1 polymer ?
#
loop_
_entity_poly.entity_id
_entity_poly.type
_entity_poly.pdbx_seq_one_letter_code
_entity_poly.pdbx_strand_id
1 'polypeptide(L)'
;MSGKKSRLIRIFIAVTALILVLAITGCSCNGCNGFGSLFNLVSGGGETTTTAAAETSTEPTAAASETTTAKPTETTTTKPTETTTTKPAETTTKPEATTAHVHDWKYINSVVTTCTEDGYDYYVCSGCGEEYYDVFPALGHNWQANGGSPPDCTHDGSKWYICGRCGEEYYDVLPAVGHDWAFVYHSAPSCWSDGYDKYQCTRCLAIEDRNQELYPGGHDWVLVYHCEPSCVSPGYDKYQCKNCLEIEDRNQDLYPTTPHTMDKWIPCPGQEEIFHVRQCSYCGYYDEHELYMHELGNPCPTCGYVH
;
A
#
# COMPACT_ATOMS: atom_id res chain seq x y z
N MET A 1 -30.09 42.23 39.87
CA MET A 1 -28.92 41.53 39.27
C MET A 1 -28.55 42.32 38.02
N SER A 2 -27.69 43.35 38.10
CA SER A 2 -26.21 43.24 38.12
C SER A 2 -25.74 42.23 37.08
N GLY A 3 -24.99 42.53 36.03
CA GLY A 3 -24.28 43.71 35.58
C GLY A 3 -23.36 43.25 34.44
N LYS A 4 -23.09 44.09 33.44
CA LYS A 4 -21.91 43.99 32.55
C LYS A 4 -21.78 45.28 31.75
N LYS A 5 -21.40 46.34 32.46
CA LYS A 5 -20.56 47.41 31.90
C LYS A 5 -19.11 46.97 32.02
N SER A 6 -18.27 47.48 31.12
CA SER A 6 -16.80 47.44 31.13
C SER A 6 -16.15 46.25 30.43
N ARG A 7 -15.63 46.52 29.23
CA ARG A 7 -14.20 46.35 28.85
C ARG A 7 -13.99 46.71 27.38
N LEU A 8 -14.28 47.96 27.04
CA LEU A 8 -13.50 48.67 26.02
C LEU A 8 -12.23 49.15 26.72
N ILE A 9 -11.11 49.17 26.00
CA ILE A 9 -9.74 49.54 26.44
C ILE A 9 -8.93 48.35 26.97
N ARG A 10 -8.22 47.68 26.04
CA ARG A 10 -6.83 47.19 26.13
C ARG A 10 -6.57 46.16 25.03
N ILE A 11 -6.36 46.62 23.79
CA ILE A 11 -5.59 45.89 22.76
C ILE A 11 -4.73 46.92 22.04
N PHE A 12 -3.68 47.36 22.73
CA PHE A 12 -2.48 47.96 22.16
C PHE A 12 -1.35 47.26 22.92
N ILE A 13 -0.30 46.86 22.19
CA ILE A 13 0.88 46.07 22.62
C ILE A 13 0.67 44.56 22.49
N ALA A 14 1.03 44.02 21.32
CA ALA A 14 1.71 42.72 21.12
C ALA A 14 1.81 42.42 19.61
N VAL A 15 2.54 43.28 18.88
CA VAL A 15 3.15 42.87 17.62
C VAL A 15 4.60 42.51 17.97
N THR A 16 5.10 41.45 17.33
CA THR A 16 6.45 40.85 17.41
C THR A 16 6.66 39.77 18.48
N ALA A 17 6.28 38.53 18.15
CA ALA A 17 7.16 37.37 18.26
C ALA A 17 6.54 36.15 17.57
N LEU A 18 7.42 35.30 17.00
CA LEU A 18 7.16 33.95 16.48
C LEU A 18 6.90 33.78 14.96
N ILE A 19 7.93 34.08 14.17
CA ILE A 19 8.28 33.24 13.01
C ILE A 19 9.67 32.67 13.30
N LEU A 20 9.74 31.37 13.61
CA LEU A 20 10.98 30.61 13.70
C LEU A 20 10.82 29.36 12.83
N VAL A 21 11.13 29.48 11.53
CA VAL A 21 11.56 28.36 10.69
C VAL A 21 12.62 28.89 9.72
N LEU A 22 13.87 28.57 10.06
CA LEU A 22 15.00 28.28 9.18
C LEU A 22 15.27 29.26 8.02
N ALA A 23 16.04 30.31 8.32
CA ALA A 23 17.00 30.81 7.36
C ALA A 23 18.08 29.73 7.17
N ILE A 24 17.99 28.97 6.08
CA ILE A 24 19.17 28.34 5.51
C ILE A 24 20.03 29.50 5.05
N THR A 25 21.03 29.82 5.86
CA THR A 25 22.16 30.64 5.48
C THR A 25 22.81 29.98 4.28
N GLY A 26 22.45 30.43 3.08
CA GLY A 26 23.34 30.38 1.95
C GLY A 26 24.57 31.19 2.34
N CYS A 27 25.59 30.51 2.86
CA CYS A 27 26.93 31.04 2.97
C CYS A 27 27.34 31.33 1.52
N SER A 28 27.18 32.59 1.12
CA SER A 28 27.72 33.08 -0.14
C SER A 28 29.23 33.04 0.03
N CYS A 29 29.85 32.01 -0.52
CA CYS A 29 31.29 31.93 -0.70
C CYS A 29 31.71 33.10 -1.62
N ASN A 30 31.95 34.26 -1.01
CA ASN A 30 32.63 35.38 -1.66
C ASN A 30 34.09 34.98 -1.83
N GLY A 31 34.42 34.39 -2.97
CA GLY A 31 35.81 34.01 -3.21
C GLY A 31 36.07 33.17 -4.46
N CYS A 32 35.46 33.46 -5.61
CA CYS A 32 36.02 33.09 -6.92
C CYS A 32 35.43 33.97 -8.02
N ASN A 33 36.07 35.12 -8.25
CA ASN A 33 35.85 35.90 -9.47
C ASN A 33 36.51 35.16 -10.65
N GLY A 34 35.69 34.67 -11.56
CA GLY A 34 36.17 34.13 -12.82
C GLY A 34 35.03 33.66 -13.70
N PHE A 35 34.35 34.58 -14.37
CA PHE A 35 33.98 34.47 -15.79
C PHE A 35 33.35 35.80 -16.23
N GLY A 36 34.12 36.56 -17.02
CA GLY A 36 33.57 37.67 -17.78
C GLY A 36 32.93 37.16 -19.07
N SER A 37 31.70 37.58 -19.34
CA SER A 37 31.32 38.09 -20.67
C SER A 37 29.87 38.53 -20.72
N LEU A 38 29.71 39.78 -21.17
CA LEU A 38 28.77 40.20 -22.22
C LEU A 38 27.28 39.86 -22.02
N PHE A 39 26.45 40.85 -21.69
CA PHE A 39 25.58 41.56 -22.65
C PHE A 39 24.64 42.56 -21.93
N ASN A 40 24.09 43.48 -22.72
CA ASN A 40 23.60 44.80 -22.36
C ASN A 40 22.29 44.90 -21.57
N LEU A 41 22.23 45.99 -20.79
CA LEU A 41 21.16 47.01 -20.74
C LEU A 41 19.93 46.74 -21.63
N VAL A 42 18.75 46.62 -21.01
CA VAL A 42 17.51 47.29 -21.43
C VAL A 42 16.63 47.50 -20.19
N SER A 43 16.31 48.77 -19.96
CA SER A 43 15.32 49.31 -19.05
C SER A 43 13.90 49.09 -19.58
N GLY A 44 12.95 48.75 -18.70
CA GLY A 44 11.52 48.82 -19.03
C GLY A 44 10.65 48.33 -17.89
N GLY A 45 10.05 49.27 -17.16
CA GLY A 45 8.97 48.97 -16.21
C GLY A 45 7.66 48.64 -16.93
N GLY A 46 6.70 48.12 -16.17
CA GLY A 46 5.35 47.88 -16.65
C GLY A 46 4.64 46.81 -15.83
N GLU A 47 4.05 47.22 -14.71
CA GLU A 47 3.01 46.47 -14.01
C GLU A 47 1.86 46.19 -14.97
N THR A 48 1.44 44.92 -15.10
CA THR A 48 0.04 44.59 -15.37
C THR A 48 -0.31 43.30 -14.66
N THR A 49 -1.28 43.43 -13.76
CA THR A 49 -1.97 42.37 -13.03
C THR A 49 -2.91 41.65 -13.97
N THR A 50 -2.77 40.33 -14.07
CA THR A 50 -3.84 39.45 -14.58
C THR A 50 -4.09 38.33 -13.58
N THR A 51 -5.32 38.35 -13.10
CA THR A 51 -6.05 37.44 -12.22
C THR A 51 -5.80 35.95 -12.49
N ALA A 52 -5.38 35.23 -11.44
CA ALA A 52 -5.61 33.80 -11.31
C ALA A 52 -6.79 33.57 -10.36
N ALA A 53 -7.86 32.98 -10.89
CA ALA A 53 -8.98 32.47 -10.11
C ALA A 53 -8.51 31.22 -9.34
N ALA A 54 -8.70 31.23 -8.02
CA ALA A 54 -8.56 30.06 -7.17
C ALA A 54 -9.86 29.27 -7.24
N GLU A 55 -9.81 28.04 -7.76
CA GLU A 55 -10.89 27.07 -7.58
C GLU A 55 -10.53 26.12 -6.42
N THR A 56 -11.49 26.06 -5.51
CA THR A 56 -11.53 25.35 -4.26
C THR A 56 -11.65 23.84 -4.50
N SER A 57 -10.77 23.03 -3.89
CA SER A 57 -10.97 21.58 -3.85
C SER A 57 -12.02 21.25 -2.78
N THR A 58 -13.19 20.80 -3.21
CA THR A 58 -14.15 20.11 -2.35
C THR A 58 -13.97 18.61 -2.53
N GLU A 59 -13.55 17.96 -1.45
CA GLU A 59 -13.55 16.52 -1.23
C GLU A 59 -15.00 16.01 -1.08
N PRO A 60 -15.43 14.95 -1.81
CA PRO A 60 -16.66 14.26 -1.49
C PRO A 60 -16.39 13.09 -0.56
N THR A 61 -16.85 13.23 0.68
CA THR A 61 -17.00 12.15 1.65
C THR A 61 -18.14 11.23 1.21
N ALA A 62 -17.83 10.04 0.71
CA ALA A 62 -18.82 9.00 0.46
C ALA A 62 -18.93 8.11 1.71
N ALA A 63 -20.02 8.29 2.46
CA ALA A 63 -20.41 7.42 3.54
C ALA A 63 -20.83 6.05 2.96
N ALA A 64 -20.04 5.02 3.25
CA ALA A 64 -20.44 3.63 3.03
C ALA A 64 -21.55 3.26 4.02
N SER A 65 -22.72 2.93 3.49
CA SER A 65 -23.80 2.30 4.24
C SER A 65 -23.51 0.80 4.34
N GLU A 66 -23.16 0.34 5.53
CA GLU A 66 -23.01 -1.08 5.85
C GLU A 66 -24.37 -1.77 5.75
N THR A 67 -24.56 -2.55 4.69
CA THR A 67 -25.64 -3.54 4.62
C THR A 67 -25.02 -4.90 4.88
N THR A 68 -25.19 -5.38 6.11
CA THR A 68 -24.81 -6.73 6.54
C THR A 68 -25.68 -7.73 5.78
N THR A 69 -25.16 -8.24 4.66
CA THR A 69 -25.73 -9.40 3.99
C THR A 69 -25.17 -10.64 4.66
N ALA A 70 -26.05 -11.39 5.31
CA ALA A 70 -25.70 -12.66 5.93
C ALA A 70 -25.10 -13.60 4.87
N LYS A 71 -23.91 -14.12 5.17
CA LYS A 71 -23.27 -15.25 4.48
C LYS A 71 -24.29 -16.38 4.30
N PRO A 72 -24.57 -16.89 3.09
CA PRO A 72 -25.30 -18.14 2.95
C PRO A 72 -24.46 -19.23 3.60
N THR A 73 -25.03 -19.87 4.60
CA THR A 73 -24.52 -21.09 5.22
C THR A 73 -24.16 -22.08 4.10
N GLU A 74 -22.92 -22.58 4.10
CA GLU A 74 -22.50 -23.72 3.29
C GLU A 74 -23.32 -24.94 3.69
N THR A 75 -24.46 -25.12 3.05
CA THR A 75 -25.13 -26.42 3.04
C THR A 75 -24.35 -27.25 2.03
N THR A 76 -23.36 -27.99 2.54
CA THR A 76 -22.73 -29.06 1.78
C THR A 76 -23.80 -30.11 1.52
N THR A 77 -24.51 -29.98 0.40
CA THR A 77 -25.39 -31.05 -0.08
C THR A 77 -24.48 -32.10 -0.68
N THR A 78 -24.13 -33.07 0.16
CA THR A 78 -23.58 -34.34 -0.27
C THR A 78 -24.40 -34.85 -1.45
N LYS A 79 -23.71 -35.21 -2.55
CA LYS A 79 -24.19 -36.19 -3.53
C LYS A 79 -25.02 -37.24 -2.76
N PRO A 80 -26.25 -37.57 -3.17
CA PRO A 80 -26.99 -38.61 -2.47
C PRO A 80 -26.11 -39.85 -2.42
N THR A 81 -25.68 -40.18 -1.20
CA THR A 81 -25.18 -41.50 -0.88
C THR A 81 -26.31 -42.42 -1.30
N GLU A 82 -26.06 -43.25 -2.32
CA GLU A 82 -26.91 -44.39 -2.65
C GLU A 82 -27.17 -45.13 -1.34
N THR A 83 -28.31 -44.86 -0.74
CA THR A 83 -28.77 -45.59 0.43
C THR A 83 -29.22 -46.89 -0.18
N THR A 84 -28.34 -47.89 -0.14
CA THR A 84 -28.66 -49.25 -0.53
C THR A 84 -29.73 -49.75 0.42
N THR A 85 -31.00 -49.46 0.10
CA THR A 85 -32.12 -50.18 0.66
C THR A 85 -31.90 -51.62 0.24
N THR A 86 -31.70 -52.49 1.23
CA THR A 86 -31.42 -53.90 1.02
C THR A 86 -32.52 -54.47 0.15
N LYS A 87 -32.17 -54.82 -1.10
CA LYS A 87 -32.83 -55.81 -1.95
C LYS A 87 -33.49 -56.84 -1.03
N PRO A 88 -34.79 -57.14 -1.15
CA PRO A 88 -35.32 -58.35 -0.54
C PRO A 88 -34.43 -59.48 -1.04
N ALA A 89 -33.56 -59.98 -0.14
CA ALA A 89 -32.65 -61.05 -0.48
C ALA A 89 -33.51 -62.11 -1.16
N GLU A 90 -33.04 -62.62 -2.29
CA GLU A 90 -33.66 -63.66 -3.08
C GLU A 90 -33.70 -64.92 -2.21
N THR A 91 -34.63 -64.91 -1.27
CA THR A 91 -34.75 -65.84 -0.17
C THR A 91 -35.93 -66.67 -0.55
N THR A 92 -35.70 -67.58 -1.50
CA THR A 92 -36.45 -68.83 -1.52
C THR A 92 -36.16 -69.55 -0.21
N THR A 93 -36.85 -69.19 0.86
CA THR A 93 -37.02 -70.07 2.02
C THR A 93 -37.89 -71.21 1.55
N LYS A 94 -37.24 -72.22 0.99
CA LYS A 94 -37.85 -73.49 0.58
C LYS A 94 -38.18 -74.29 1.84
N PRO A 95 -39.45 -74.45 2.26
CA PRO A 95 -39.80 -75.56 3.14
C PRO A 95 -39.52 -76.86 2.38
N GLU A 96 -39.04 -77.87 3.09
CA GLU A 96 -38.56 -79.15 2.54
C GLU A 96 -39.69 -79.93 1.83
N ALA A 97 -39.97 -79.58 0.57
CA ALA A 97 -40.95 -80.25 -0.28
C ALA A 97 -40.33 -81.53 -0.86
N THR A 98 -40.81 -82.68 -0.38
CA THR A 98 -40.35 -84.04 -0.74
C THR A 98 -41.07 -84.65 -1.96
N THR A 99 -41.82 -83.85 -2.73
CA THR A 99 -42.51 -84.29 -3.95
C THR A 99 -42.34 -83.25 -5.05
N ALA A 100 -41.82 -83.66 -6.21
CA ALA A 100 -41.80 -82.81 -7.40
C ALA A 100 -43.26 -82.48 -7.80
N HIS A 101 -43.61 -81.20 -7.79
CA HIS A 101 -44.90 -80.70 -8.25
C HIS A 101 -44.68 -79.54 -9.21
N VAL A 102 -45.66 -79.26 -10.06
CA VAL A 102 -45.66 -78.06 -10.92
C VAL A 102 -46.15 -76.89 -10.07
N HIS A 103 -45.39 -75.80 -10.03
CA HIS A 103 -45.79 -74.61 -9.29
C HIS A 103 -46.99 -73.95 -9.96
N ASP A 104 -48.05 -73.76 -9.16
CA ASP A 104 -49.25 -72.98 -9.52
C ASP A 104 -49.20 -71.64 -8.78
N TRP A 105 -48.56 -70.66 -9.42
CA TRP A 105 -48.28 -69.34 -8.83
C TRP A 105 -49.53 -68.46 -8.81
N LYS A 106 -49.94 -68.06 -7.62
CA LYS A 106 -51.03 -67.11 -7.42
C LYS A 106 -50.49 -65.73 -7.08
N TYR A 107 -50.87 -64.74 -7.88
CA TYR A 107 -50.57 -63.34 -7.61
C TYR A 107 -51.26 -62.86 -6.31
N ILE A 108 -50.51 -62.17 -5.46
CA ILE A 108 -50.99 -61.64 -4.18
C ILE A 108 -51.10 -60.12 -4.22
N ASN A 109 -49.99 -59.42 -4.45
CA ASN A 109 -49.94 -57.97 -4.54
C ASN A 109 -48.74 -57.51 -5.37
N SER A 110 -48.65 -56.20 -5.57
CA SER A 110 -47.57 -55.52 -6.29
C SER A 110 -47.19 -54.26 -5.54
N VAL A 111 -45.89 -53.98 -5.50
CA VAL A 111 -45.33 -52.71 -5.05
C VAL A 111 -44.77 -52.00 -6.28
N VAL A 112 -45.30 -50.82 -6.58
CA VAL A 112 -44.83 -50.01 -7.70
C VAL A 112 -43.42 -49.50 -7.42
N THR A 113 -42.57 -49.51 -8.45
CA THR A 113 -41.24 -48.92 -8.36
C THR A 113 -41.32 -47.39 -8.20
N THR A 114 -40.40 -46.83 -7.42
CA THR A 114 -40.25 -45.38 -7.25
C THR A 114 -38.93 -44.90 -7.88
N CYS A 115 -38.55 -43.64 -7.66
CA CYS A 115 -37.26 -43.13 -8.17
C CYS A 115 -36.06 -43.77 -7.45
N THR A 116 -36.23 -44.19 -6.21
CA THR A 116 -35.15 -44.67 -5.32
C THR A 116 -35.34 -46.11 -4.86
N GLU A 117 -36.55 -46.66 -4.95
CA GLU A 117 -36.87 -48.01 -4.49
C GLU A 117 -37.32 -48.91 -5.65
N ASP A 118 -36.82 -50.14 -5.66
CA ASP A 118 -37.27 -51.21 -6.53
C ASP A 118 -38.75 -51.53 -6.25
N GLY A 119 -39.49 -51.88 -7.30
CA GLY A 119 -40.83 -52.46 -7.20
C GLY A 119 -40.79 -53.98 -7.32
N TYR A 120 -41.90 -54.66 -7.07
CA TYR A 120 -41.99 -56.10 -7.30
C TYR A 120 -43.45 -56.58 -7.40
N ASP A 121 -43.65 -57.67 -8.12
CA ASP A 121 -44.87 -58.49 -8.04
C ASP A 121 -44.63 -59.70 -7.14
N TYR A 122 -45.54 -59.97 -6.20
CA TYR A 122 -45.43 -61.04 -5.22
C TYR A 122 -46.43 -62.17 -5.48
N TYR A 123 -45.90 -63.40 -5.47
CA TYR A 123 -46.63 -64.62 -5.77
C TYR A 123 -46.40 -65.68 -4.69
N VAL A 124 -47.42 -66.51 -4.45
CA VAL A 124 -47.33 -67.68 -3.57
C VAL A 124 -47.82 -68.91 -4.32
N CYS A 125 -47.08 -70.02 -4.24
CA CYS A 125 -47.49 -71.30 -4.81
C CYS A 125 -48.62 -71.90 -3.97
N SER A 126 -49.79 -72.13 -4.58
CA SER A 126 -50.95 -72.70 -3.85
C SER A 126 -50.72 -74.14 -3.36
N GLY A 127 -49.78 -74.86 -3.98
CA GLY A 127 -49.47 -76.27 -3.67
C GLY A 127 -48.47 -76.49 -2.55
N CYS A 128 -47.49 -75.59 -2.37
CA CYS A 128 -46.41 -75.75 -1.38
C CYS A 128 -46.18 -74.54 -0.47
N GLY A 129 -46.81 -73.40 -0.75
CA GLY A 129 -46.64 -72.17 0.02
C GLY A 129 -45.32 -71.44 -0.22
N GLU A 130 -44.50 -71.85 -1.21
CA GLU A 130 -43.30 -71.10 -1.58
C GLU A 130 -43.63 -69.70 -2.09
N GLU A 131 -42.74 -68.77 -1.80
CA GLU A 131 -42.84 -67.36 -2.19
C GLU A 131 -41.94 -67.05 -3.39
N TYR A 132 -42.44 -66.22 -4.29
CA TYR A 132 -41.71 -65.73 -5.45
C TYR A 132 -41.95 -64.23 -5.63
N TYR A 133 -40.87 -63.51 -5.93
CA TYR A 133 -40.87 -62.06 -6.14
C TYR A 133 -40.26 -61.78 -7.52
N ASP A 134 -41.04 -61.15 -8.40
CA ASP A 134 -40.53 -60.63 -9.67
C ASP A 134 -40.18 -59.15 -9.48
N VAL A 135 -38.89 -58.83 -9.36
CA VAL A 135 -38.40 -57.50 -8.93
C VAL A 135 -38.12 -56.60 -10.14
N PHE A 136 -38.64 -55.38 -10.10
CA PHE A 136 -38.40 -54.33 -11.08
C PHE A 136 -37.48 -53.26 -10.48
N PRO A 137 -36.36 -52.90 -11.15
CA PRO A 137 -35.42 -51.94 -10.60
C PRO A 137 -36.03 -50.54 -10.46
N ALA A 138 -35.52 -49.77 -9.49
CA ALA A 138 -35.83 -48.36 -9.30
C ALA A 138 -35.74 -47.59 -10.62
N LEU A 139 -36.67 -46.68 -10.84
CA LEU A 139 -36.77 -45.90 -12.06
C LEU A 139 -35.60 -44.93 -12.28
N GLY A 140 -34.89 -44.58 -11.20
CA GLY A 140 -33.97 -43.47 -11.17
C GLY A 140 -34.67 -42.12 -11.31
N HIS A 141 -33.92 -41.05 -11.04
CA HIS A 141 -34.42 -39.70 -11.21
C HIS A 141 -34.42 -39.27 -12.68
N ASN A 142 -35.47 -38.58 -13.10
CA ASN A 142 -35.56 -37.88 -14.37
C ASN A 142 -35.34 -36.38 -14.12
N TRP A 143 -34.09 -35.98 -13.93
CA TRP A 143 -33.71 -34.60 -13.62
C TRP A 143 -34.00 -33.67 -14.79
N GLN A 144 -34.73 -32.58 -14.52
CA GLN A 144 -35.02 -31.52 -15.48
C GLN A 144 -34.48 -30.21 -14.93
N ALA A 145 -33.74 -29.46 -15.75
CA ALA A 145 -33.26 -28.14 -15.37
C ALA A 145 -34.46 -27.22 -15.12
N ASN A 146 -34.45 -26.56 -13.97
CA ASN A 146 -35.54 -25.70 -13.56
C ASN A 146 -35.05 -24.24 -13.38
N GLY A 147 -33.73 -24.00 -13.49
CA GLY A 147 -33.13 -22.68 -13.65
C GLY A 147 -31.77 -22.57 -12.97
N GLY A 148 -31.39 -21.35 -12.60
CA GLY A 148 -30.13 -21.06 -11.94
C GLY A 148 -29.58 -19.67 -12.28
N SER A 149 -28.38 -19.38 -11.78
CA SER A 149 -27.63 -18.17 -12.09
C SER A 149 -26.29 -18.54 -12.74
N PRO A 150 -25.83 -17.81 -13.77
CA PRO A 150 -24.47 -18.00 -14.27
C PRO A 150 -23.44 -17.55 -13.21
N PRO A 151 -22.27 -18.19 -13.14
CA PRO A 151 -21.17 -17.69 -12.33
C PRO A 151 -20.64 -16.37 -12.89
N ASP A 152 -20.11 -15.52 -12.01
CA ASP A 152 -19.36 -14.32 -12.39
C ASP A 152 -17.88 -14.42 -11.98
N CYS A 153 -17.13 -13.32 -12.05
CA CYS A 153 -15.70 -13.31 -11.74
C CYS A 153 -15.39 -13.66 -10.28
N THR A 154 -16.30 -13.39 -9.35
CA THR A 154 -16.10 -13.51 -7.90
C THR A 154 -17.16 -14.33 -7.18
N HIS A 155 -18.33 -14.52 -7.79
CA HIS A 155 -19.45 -15.25 -7.21
C HIS A 155 -19.73 -16.53 -8.00
N ASP A 156 -19.93 -17.61 -7.25
CA ASP A 156 -20.43 -18.86 -7.80
C ASP A 156 -21.83 -18.67 -8.40
N GLY A 157 -22.06 -19.36 -9.50
CA GLY A 157 -23.37 -19.56 -10.08
C GLY A 157 -24.05 -20.80 -9.50
N SER A 158 -25.24 -21.09 -10.01
CA SER A 158 -26.00 -22.26 -9.61
C SER A 158 -26.77 -22.85 -10.78
N LYS A 159 -27.01 -24.15 -10.73
CA LYS A 159 -28.05 -24.82 -11.51
C LYS A 159 -28.92 -25.61 -10.56
N TRP A 160 -30.23 -25.52 -10.74
CA TRP A 160 -31.17 -26.31 -9.98
C TRP A 160 -32.00 -27.19 -10.90
N TYR A 161 -32.23 -28.42 -10.44
CA TYR A 161 -32.92 -29.47 -11.17
C TYR A 161 -34.05 -30.02 -10.32
N ILE A 162 -35.15 -30.36 -10.97
CA ILE A 162 -36.28 -31.05 -10.34
C ILE A 162 -36.51 -32.39 -11.03
N CYS A 163 -36.76 -33.45 -10.28
CA CYS A 163 -37.17 -34.72 -10.85
C CYS A 163 -38.65 -34.65 -11.24
N GLY A 164 -38.95 -34.79 -12.54
CA GLY A 164 -40.34 -34.75 -13.01
C GLY A 164 -41.23 -35.91 -12.52
N ARG A 165 -40.66 -36.94 -11.87
CA ARG A 165 -41.39 -38.11 -11.35
C ARG A 165 -41.73 -37.97 -9.86
N CYS A 166 -40.76 -37.61 -9.02
CA CYS A 166 -40.93 -37.54 -7.56
C CYS A 166 -40.91 -36.13 -6.98
N GLY A 167 -40.55 -35.10 -7.77
CA GLY A 167 -40.45 -33.73 -7.30
C GLY A 167 -39.21 -33.43 -6.46
N GLU A 168 -38.29 -34.38 -6.29
CA GLU A 168 -37.02 -34.13 -5.62
C GLU A 168 -36.20 -33.06 -6.33
N GLU A 169 -35.40 -32.33 -5.56
CA GLU A 169 -34.59 -31.22 -6.03
C GLU A 169 -33.10 -31.53 -5.89
N TYR A 170 -32.32 -31.10 -6.88
CA TYR A 170 -30.88 -31.22 -6.90
C TYR A 170 -30.26 -29.88 -7.28
N TYR A 171 -29.25 -29.46 -6.52
CA TYR A 171 -28.55 -28.20 -6.69
C TYR A 171 -27.09 -28.46 -7.02
N ASP A 172 -26.62 -27.83 -8.09
CA ASP A 172 -25.25 -27.89 -8.56
C ASP A 172 -24.63 -26.50 -8.52
N VAL A 173 -23.46 -26.39 -7.88
CA VAL A 173 -22.74 -25.12 -7.73
C VAL A 173 -21.81 -24.96 -8.92
N LEU A 174 -21.92 -23.82 -9.62
CA LEU A 174 -21.00 -23.48 -10.69
C LEU A 174 -19.92 -22.56 -10.09
N PRO A 175 -18.66 -22.98 -9.98
CA PRO A 175 -17.64 -22.14 -9.37
C PRO A 175 -17.45 -20.84 -10.16
N ALA A 176 -17.10 -19.76 -9.45
CA ALA A 176 -16.73 -18.49 -10.04
C ALA A 176 -15.67 -18.67 -11.14
N VAL A 177 -15.82 -17.95 -12.25
CA VAL A 177 -14.95 -18.14 -13.43
C VAL A 177 -13.59 -17.45 -13.29
N GLY A 178 -13.42 -16.66 -12.24
CA GLY A 178 -12.23 -15.86 -12.02
C GLY A 178 -12.09 -14.68 -12.99
N HIS A 179 -11.14 -13.82 -12.69
CA HIS A 179 -10.83 -12.66 -13.53
C HIS A 179 -9.99 -13.04 -14.76
N ASP A 180 -10.24 -12.34 -15.87
CA ASP A 180 -9.52 -12.46 -17.14
C ASP A 180 -8.70 -11.20 -17.38
N TRP A 181 -7.52 -11.15 -16.76
CA TRP A 181 -6.70 -9.96 -16.67
C TRP A 181 -5.97 -9.65 -17.97
N ALA A 182 -6.24 -8.49 -18.55
CA ALA A 182 -5.48 -7.92 -19.67
C ALA A 182 -4.64 -6.73 -19.20
N PHE A 183 -3.40 -6.62 -19.70
CA PHE A 183 -2.54 -5.48 -19.43
C PHE A 183 -3.09 -4.21 -20.10
N VAL A 184 -3.03 -3.07 -19.40
CA VAL A 184 -3.57 -1.80 -19.90
C VAL A 184 -2.54 -0.67 -19.84
N TYR A 185 -1.72 -0.62 -18.79
CA TYR A 185 -0.83 0.52 -18.56
C TYR A 185 0.40 0.13 -17.75
N HIS A 186 1.54 0.74 -18.09
CA HIS A 186 2.79 0.61 -17.36
C HIS A 186 3.22 1.97 -16.82
N SER A 187 3.51 2.04 -15.51
CA SER A 187 4.17 3.16 -14.85
C SER A 187 5.58 2.74 -14.47
N ALA A 188 6.59 3.40 -15.04
CA ALA A 188 7.97 3.19 -14.63
C ALA A 188 8.20 3.68 -13.17
N PRO A 189 9.13 3.06 -12.43
CA PRO A 189 9.51 3.55 -11.11
C PRO A 189 10.21 4.90 -11.17
N SER A 190 10.17 5.62 -10.04
CA SER A 190 10.84 6.92 -9.85
C SER A 190 11.92 6.84 -8.76
N CYS A 191 12.51 7.98 -8.37
CA CYS A 191 13.46 8.02 -7.24
C CYS A 191 12.80 7.74 -5.88
N TRP A 192 11.49 8.00 -5.75
CA TRP A 192 10.78 7.93 -4.47
C TRP A 192 9.64 6.91 -4.44
N SER A 193 9.21 6.41 -5.59
CA SER A 193 8.02 5.57 -5.69
C SER A 193 8.23 4.44 -6.66
N ASP A 194 7.71 3.28 -6.28
CA ASP A 194 7.63 2.09 -7.10
C ASP A 194 6.87 2.37 -8.40
N GLY A 195 7.28 1.68 -9.45
CA GLY A 195 6.48 1.53 -10.66
C GLY A 195 5.40 0.48 -10.46
N TYR A 196 4.46 0.42 -11.40
CA TYR A 196 3.38 -0.56 -11.38
C TYR A 196 2.84 -0.81 -12.77
N ASP A 197 2.28 -2.00 -12.97
CA ASP A 197 1.48 -2.33 -14.14
C ASP A 197 0.00 -2.42 -13.76
N LYS A 198 -0.87 -1.79 -14.55
CA LYS A 198 -2.32 -1.92 -14.41
C LYS A 198 -2.86 -3.00 -15.32
N TYR A 199 -3.64 -3.89 -14.74
CA TYR A 199 -4.41 -4.92 -15.44
C TYR A 199 -5.90 -4.66 -15.28
N GLN A 200 -6.67 -4.88 -16.33
CA GLN A 200 -8.12 -4.78 -16.31
C GLN A 200 -8.73 -6.12 -16.71
N CYS A 201 -9.69 -6.59 -15.92
CA CYS A 201 -10.47 -7.78 -16.26
C CYS A 201 -11.38 -7.47 -17.46
N THR A 202 -11.28 -8.24 -18.53
CA THR A 202 -12.10 -8.03 -19.74
C THR A 202 -13.59 -8.36 -19.53
N ARG A 203 -13.92 -9.12 -18.47
CA ARG A 203 -15.28 -9.57 -18.17
C ARG A 203 -16.06 -8.59 -17.29
N CYS A 204 -15.44 -8.13 -16.19
CA CYS A 204 -16.10 -7.29 -15.18
C CYS A 204 -15.49 -5.90 -15.02
N LEU A 205 -14.45 -5.56 -15.80
CA LEU A 205 -13.76 -4.28 -15.78
C LEU A 205 -13.08 -3.90 -14.45
N ALA A 206 -13.00 -4.84 -13.49
CA ALA A 206 -12.16 -4.69 -12.30
C ALA A 206 -10.73 -4.35 -12.73
N ILE A 207 -10.04 -3.54 -11.93
CA ILE A 207 -8.66 -3.10 -12.17
C ILE A 207 -7.80 -3.57 -11.00
N GLU A 208 -6.61 -4.06 -11.31
CA GLU A 208 -5.61 -4.48 -10.34
C GLU A 208 -4.24 -3.90 -10.73
N ASP A 209 -3.52 -3.39 -9.75
CA ASP A 209 -2.14 -2.92 -9.89
C ASP A 209 -1.18 -4.06 -9.48
N ARG A 210 -0.17 -4.36 -10.31
CA ARG A 210 0.86 -5.38 -10.05
C ARG A 210 2.24 -4.76 -10.03
N ASN A 211 2.97 -4.95 -8.93
CA ASN A 211 4.25 -4.30 -8.67
C ASN A 211 5.40 -5.30 -8.48
N GLN A 212 5.30 -6.50 -9.07
CA GLN A 212 6.35 -7.50 -8.90
C GLN A 212 7.62 -7.02 -9.61
N GLU A 213 8.53 -6.38 -8.85
CA GLU A 213 9.90 -6.00 -9.21
C GLU A 213 10.15 -4.59 -9.76
N LEU A 214 9.17 -3.68 -9.73
CA LEU A 214 9.35 -2.27 -10.13
C LEU A 214 9.65 -1.36 -8.92
N TYR A 215 10.73 -1.62 -8.19
CA TYR A 215 11.15 -0.81 -7.05
C TYR A 215 11.68 0.57 -7.46
N PRO A 216 11.77 1.55 -6.53
CA PRO A 216 12.33 2.85 -6.83
C PRO A 216 13.77 2.65 -7.29
N GLY A 217 14.15 3.28 -8.41
CA GLY A 217 15.50 3.15 -8.97
C GLY A 217 16.60 3.75 -8.08
N GLY A 218 16.20 4.35 -6.96
CA GLY A 218 17.06 5.14 -6.10
C GLY A 218 17.55 6.40 -6.80
N HIS A 219 18.40 7.12 -6.09
CA HIS A 219 19.05 8.30 -6.63
C HIS A 219 20.40 7.92 -7.26
N ASP A 220 20.60 8.29 -8.52
CA ASP A 220 21.89 8.22 -9.22
C ASP A 220 22.64 9.54 -9.05
N TRP A 221 23.37 9.65 -7.94
CA TRP A 221 24.08 10.84 -7.51
C TRP A 221 25.38 11.08 -8.27
N VAL A 222 25.60 12.30 -8.76
CA VAL A 222 26.87 12.75 -9.34
C VAL A 222 27.37 14.00 -8.63
N LEU A 223 28.67 14.04 -8.35
CA LEU A 223 29.34 15.22 -7.81
C LEU A 223 29.29 16.36 -8.85
N VAL A 224 28.66 17.47 -8.49
CA VAL A 224 28.53 18.64 -9.36
C VAL A 224 29.35 19.83 -8.88
N TYR A 225 29.72 19.85 -7.59
CA TYR A 225 30.48 20.95 -7.02
C TYR A 225 31.25 20.50 -5.78
N HIS A 226 32.50 20.94 -5.67
CA HIS A 226 33.33 20.80 -4.47
C HIS A 226 33.60 22.18 -3.88
N CYS A 227 33.33 22.36 -2.59
CA CYS A 227 33.66 23.54 -1.83
C CYS A 227 34.86 23.25 -0.93
N GLU A 228 35.96 23.97 -1.15
CA GLU A 228 37.14 23.89 -0.28
C GLU A 228 36.83 24.40 1.14
N PRO A 229 37.42 23.81 2.19
CA PRO A 229 37.26 24.27 3.56
C PRO A 229 37.92 25.63 3.79
N SER A 230 37.39 26.38 4.77
CA SER A 230 37.95 27.65 5.23
C SER A 230 38.12 27.69 6.74
N CYS A 231 38.68 28.77 7.27
CA CYS A 231 38.79 28.97 8.72
C CYS A 231 37.48 29.42 9.40
N VAL A 232 36.39 29.52 8.64
CA VAL A 232 35.05 29.89 9.15
C VAL A 232 34.07 28.74 8.98
N SER A 233 34.21 27.95 7.91
CA SER A 233 33.28 26.89 7.57
C SER A 233 34.03 25.66 7.04
N PRO A 234 33.59 24.44 7.37
CA PRO A 234 34.09 23.24 6.72
C PRO A 234 33.78 23.30 5.20
N GLY A 235 34.55 22.53 4.44
CA GLY A 235 34.29 22.27 3.04
C GLY A 235 33.16 21.25 2.89
N TYR A 236 32.67 21.05 1.67
CA TYR A 236 31.62 20.07 1.39
C TYR A 236 31.52 19.77 -0.11
N ASP A 237 30.85 18.67 -0.43
CA ASP A 237 30.53 18.27 -1.80
C ASP A 237 29.03 18.42 -2.06
N LYS A 238 28.64 18.94 -3.22
CA LYS A 238 27.25 18.89 -3.69
C LYS A 238 27.09 17.76 -4.70
N TYR A 239 26.15 16.86 -4.41
CA TYR A 239 25.75 15.80 -5.33
C TYR A 239 24.38 16.13 -5.91
N GLN A 240 24.21 15.94 -7.22
CA GLN A 240 22.93 16.04 -7.90
C GLN A 240 22.50 14.68 -8.44
N CYS A 241 21.25 14.28 -8.18
CA CYS A 241 20.69 13.06 -8.77
C CYS A 241 20.36 13.29 -10.25
N LYS A 242 20.84 12.43 -11.15
CA LYS A 242 20.53 12.53 -12.60
C LYS A 242 19.04 12.37 -12.92
N ASN A 243 18.36 11.56 -12.12
CA ASN A 243 16.99 11.13 -12.41
C ASN A 243 15.94 12.14 -11.91
N CYS A 244 16.17 12.76 -10.75
CA CYS A 244 15.21 13.69 -10.15
C CYS A 244 15.71 15.11 -9.92
N LEU A 245 17.00 15.38 -10.21
CA LEU A 245 17.64 16.68 -10.09
C LEU A 245 17.73 17.26 -8.69
N GLU A 246 17.31 16.51 -7.67
CA GLU A 246 17.55 16.84 -6.27
C GLU A 246 19.05 17.02 -6.01
N ILE A 247 19.39 17.94 -5.11
CA ILE A 247 20.77 18.27 -4.75
C ILE A 247 20.91 18.11 -3.24
N GLU A 248 21.97 17.45 -2.80
CA GLU A 248 22.31 17.35 -1.38
C GLU A 248 23.79 17.60 -1.12
N ASP A 249 24.07 18.12 0.08
CA ASP A 249 25.42 18.39 0.57
C ASP A 249 25.93 17.17 1.35
N ARG A 250 27.15 16.71 1.04
CA ARG A 250 27.83 15.56 1.67
C ARG A 250 29.25 15.91 2.09
N ASN A 251 29.89 14.99 2.81
CA ASN A 251 31.32 15.00 3.12
C ASN A 251 31.81 16.21 3.95
N GLN A 252 30.92 16.88 4.68
CA GLN A 252 31.30 18.01 5.55
C GLN A 252 32.29 17.60 6.66
N ASP A 253 32.17 16.37 7.12
CA ASP A 253 33.05 15.75 8.11
C ASP A 253 34.44 15.41 7.55
N LEU A 254 34.55 15.20 6.23
CA LEU A 254 35.82 14.90 5.56
C LEU A 254 36.68 16.15 5.32
N TYR A 255 36.06 17.33 5.29
CA TYR A 255 36.72 18.61 5.01
C TYR A 255 36.55 19.59 6.19
N PRO A 256 37.18 19.33 7.35
CA PRO A 256 37.06 20.21 8.51
C PRO A 256 37.61 21.61 8.22
N THR A 257 37.27 22.56 9.08
CA THR A 257 37.77 23.95 8.98
C THR A 257 39.30 23.99 8.98
N THR A 258 39.85 24.90 8.18
CA THR A 258 41.30 25.15 8.19
C THR A 258 41.68 26.03 9.38
N PRO A 259 42.87 25.86 9.98
CA PRO A 259 43.34 26.76 11.03
C PRO A 259 43.35 28.24 10.59
N HIS A 260 43.11 29.16 11.53
CA HIS A 260 43.28 30.58 11.27
C HIS A 260 44.74 30.89 10.93
N THR A 261 44.96 31.60 9.82
CA THR A 261 46.26 32.19 9.49
C THR A 261 46.29 33.58 10.10
N MET A 262 47.00 33.73 11.22
CA MET A 262 47.01 34.97 11.98
C MET A 262 48.08 35.94 11.49
N ASP A 263 47.72 37.21 11.38
CA ASP A 263 48.65 38.31 11.15
C ASP A 263 49.53 38.58 12.38
N LYS A 264 50.50 39.47 12.20
CA LYS A 264 51.40 39.90 13.28
C LYS A 264 50.61 40.60 14.40
N TRP A 265 51.00 40.33 15.65
CA TRP A 265 50.48 41.03 16.83
C TRP A 265 50.67 42.54 16.73
N ILE A 266 49.58 43.27 17.02
CA ILE A 266 49.56 44.72 17.07
C ILE A 266 49.35 45.15 18.54
N PRO A 267 50.23 46.01 19.10
CA PRO A 267 50.02 46.58 20.43
C PRO A 267 48.90 47.63 20.39
N CYS A 268 47.97 47.59 21.34
CA CYS A 268 46.93 48.62 21.46
C CYS A 268 47.54 49.97 21.92
N PRO A 269 47.41 51.06 21.13
CA PRO A 269 47.90 52.36 21.54
C PRO A 269 46.93 52.99 22.54
N GLY A 270 47.22 52.75 23.81
CA GLY A 270 46.65 53.47 24.95
C GLY A 270 45.50 52.72 25.63
N GLN A 271 45.81 52.06 26.75
CA GLN A 271 45.26 52.21 28.10
C GLN A 271 46.19 51.43 29.06
N GLU A 272 46.06 51.62 30.36
CA GLU A 272 46.96 51.13 31.43
C GLU A 272 47.05 49.58 31.56
N GLU A 273 46.43 48.85 30.63
CA GLU A 273 46.43 47.39 30.51
C GLU A 273 46.82 47.01 29.06
N ILE A 274 47.95 46.31 28.89
CA ILE A 274 48.55 46.05 27.57
C ILE A 274 47.94 44.76 26.99
N PHE A 275 46.81 44.89 26.30
CA PHE A 275 46.26 43.80 25.47
C PHE A 275 46.94 43.81 24.10
N HIS A 276 47.40 42.64 23.66
CA HIS A 276 47.80 42.45 22.26
C HIS A 276 46.66 41.80 21.50
N VAL A 277 46.38 42.33 20.31
CA VAL A 277 45.42 41.75 19.39
C VAL A 277 46.11 41.37 18.10
N ARG A 278 45.70 40.25 17.52
CA ARG A 278 46.02 39.89 16.15
C ARG A 278 44.77 39.41 15.46
N GLN A 279 44.74 39.52 14.15
CA GLN A 279 43.57 39.17 13.35
C GLN A 279 43.94 38.08 12.33
N CYS A 280 43.00 37.20 12.02
CA CYS A 280 43.13 36.25 10.92
C CYS A 280 43.01 37.01 9.59
N SER A 281 44.00 36.86 8.71
CA SER A 281 44.09 37.60 7.45
C SER A 281 42.93 37.31 6.48
N TYR A 282 42.24 36.18 6.67
CA TYR A 282 41.18 35.70 5.77
C TYR A 282 39.76 35.97 6.27
N CYS A 283 39.50 35.80 7.56
CA CYS A 283 38.14 35.89 8.11
C CYS A 283 37.92 37.01 9.11
N GLY A 284 38.99 37.70 9.52
CA GLY A 284 38.88 38.78 10.47
C GLY A 284 38.67 38.35 11.93
N TYR A 285 38.70 37.04 12.25
CA TYR A 285 38.70 36.54 13.63
C TYR A 285 39.85 37.18 14.41
N TYR A 286 39.59 37.68 15.60
CA TYR A 286 40.59 38.28 16.48
C TYR A 286 40.88 37.38 17.67
N ASP A 287 42.15 37.35 18.05
CA ASP A 287 42.64 36.65 19.23
C ASP A 287 43.30 37.69 20.12
N GLU A 288 42.93 37.68 21.40
CA GLU A 288 43.43 38.60 22.41
C GLU A 288 44.30 37.85 23.40
N HIS A 289 45.46 38.42 23.71
CA HIS A 289 46.36 37.85 24.70
C HIS A 289 46.57 38.86 25.83
N GLU A 290 46.07 38.50 27.01
CA GLU A 290 46.35 39.22 28.26
C GLU A 290 47.78 38.93 28.70
N LEU A 291 48.70 39.88 28.47
CA LEU A 291 50.01 39.82 29.09
C LEU A 291 49.94 40.53 30.44
N TYR A 292 49.79 39.73 31.50
CA TYR A 292 50.06 40.21 32.85
C TYR A 292 51.55 40.55 32.97
N MET A 293 51.81 41.85 33.04
CA MET A 293 53.07 42.49 33.43
C MET A 293 54.19 42.48 32.39
N HIS A 294 54.31 43.60 31.68
CA HIS A 294 55.59 44.00 31.12
C HIS A 294 56.51 44.44 32.28
N GLU A 295 57.63 43.75 32.49
CA GLU A 295 58.72 44.35 33.28
C GLU A 295 59.28 45.53 32.47
N LEU A 296 59.26 46.73 33.08
CA LEU A 296 59.75 47.97 32.48
C LEU A 296 61.16 47.78 31.89
N GLY A 297 61.28 47.90 30.57
CA GLY A 297 62.56 47.89 29.83
C GLY A 297 62.86 46.65 28.98
N ASN A 298 62.05 45.58 29.03
CA ASN A 298 62.24 44.41 28.17
C ASN A 298 61.23 44.39 27.00
N PRO A 299 61.65 43.98 25.77
CA PRO A 299 60.72 43.79 24.66
C PRO A 299 59.72 42.68 24.99
N CYS A 300 58.44 42.94 24.75
CA CYS A 300 57.39 41.94 24.85
C CYS A 300 57.77 40.72 23.99
N PRO A 301 57.83 39.51 24.56
CA PRO A 301 58.23 38.31 23.81
C PRO A 301 57.23 37.95 22.70
N THR A 302 56.00 38.47 22.77
CA THR A 302 54.91 38.16 21.84
C THR A 302 54.84 39.11 20.65
N CYS A 303 55.09 40.42 20.84
CA CYS A 303 54.99 41.42 19.77
C CYS A 303 56.29 42.21 19.49
N GLY A 304 57.30 42.07 20.35
CA GLY A 304 58.58 42.80 20.27
C GLY A 304 58.50 44.27 20.69
N TYR A 305 57.35 44.75 21.16
CA TYR A 305 57.17 46.12 21.62
C TYR A 305 57.88 46.35 22.96
N VAL A 306 58.68 47.42 23.05
CA VAL A 306 59.33 47.88 24.28
C VAL A 306 58.58 49.13 24.75
N HIS A 307 58.18 49.15 26.01
CA HIS A 307 57.41 50.25 26.60
C HIS A 307 58.26 51.47 26.96
#